data_AF-A0A7R9LS88-F1
#
_entry.id   AF-A0A7R9LS88-F1
#
_cell.length_a   1.000
_cell.length_b   1.000
_cell.length_c   1.000
_cell.angle_alpha   90.00
_cell.angle_beta   90.00
_cell.angle_gamma   90.00
#
_symmetry.space_group_name_H-M   'P 1'
#
loop_
_entity.id
_entity.type
_entity.pdbx_description
1 polymer ?
#
loop_
_entity_poly.entity_id
_entity_poly.type
_entity_poly.pdbx_seq_one_letter_code
_entity_poly.pdbx_strand_id
1 'polypeptide(L)'
;DSFVFRHLSKIVWFIVITICVVFVVIDSLDEPIRLASGGGLIGFLLIGYIFSKHRSHIVWNQVLWGVLLQFLFGLFILRWSFGKQVFECIGQKVSTFLEFTDSGSSFVFGYLVSGKLEGTFENVTVLGESKTLHIPTQAAVFAFKTMPVVIFFSFFVSILYYYGVMQILVVKVGWFLQTTIGTTACES
;
A
#
# COMPACT_ATOMS: atom_id res chain seq x y z
N ASP A 1 -6.82 38.72 -18.28
CA ASP A 1 -5.38 38.46 -17.98
C ASP A 1 -5.01 36.98 -17.86
N SER A 2 -5.20 36.20 -18.92
CA SER A 2 -4.83 34.77 -18.95
C SER A 2 -3.32 34.53 -19.16
N PHE A 3 -2.60 35.52 -19.70
CA PHE A 3 -1.16 35.39 -20.01
C PHE A 3 -0.28 35.45 -18.77
N VAL A 4 -0.53 36.41 -17.85
CA VAL A 4 0.21 36.58 -16.59
C VAL A 4 -0.04 35.38 -15.67
N PHE A 5 -1.28 34.93 -15.54
CA PHE A 5 -1.64 33.77 -14.71
C PHE A 5 -0.96 32.48 -15.19
N ARG A 6 -0.87 32.28 -16.52
CA ARG A 6 -0.21 31.10 -17.10
C ARG A 6 1.32 31.13 -16.92
N HIS A 7 1.95 32.31 -16.93
CA HIS A 7 3.38 32.44 -16.62
C HIS A 7 3.65 32.23 -15.13
N LEU A 8 2.82 32.81 -14.26
CA LEU A 8 2.94 32.67 -12.82
C LEU A 8 2.84 31.21 -12.37
N SER A 9 1.87 30.46 -12.91
CA SER A 9 1.70 29.03 -12.61
C SER A 9 2.92 28.19 -13.02
N LYS A 10 3.54 28.48 -14.18
CA LYS A 10 4.77 27.79 -14.62
C LYS A 10 5.96 28.08 -13.71
N ILE A 11 6.08 29.33 -13.24
CA ILE A 11 7.15 29.74 -12.32
C ILE A 11 7.01 29.00 -10.97
N VAL A 12 5.79 28.95 -10.43
CA VAL A 12 5.51 28.22 -9.18
C VAL A 12 5.90 26.74 -9.31
N TRP A 13 5.52 26.10 -10.43
CA TRP A 13 5.89 24.71 -10.70
C TRP A 13 7.39 24.48 -10.76
N PHE A 14 8.11 25.37 -11.43
CA PHE A 14 9.57 25.28 -11.52
C PHE A 14 10.22 25.38 -10.14
N ILE A 15 9.73 26.27 -9.28
CA ILE A 15 10.20 26.42 -7.89
C ILE A 15 9.92 25.14 -7.08
N VAL A 16 8.70 24.62 -7.12
CA VAL A 16 8.32 23.41 -6.36
C VAL A 16 9.16 22.20 -6.77
N ILE A 17 9.33 21.98 -8.08
CA ILE A 17 10.16 20.89 -8.58
C ILE A 17 11.61 21.08 -8.15
N THR A 18 12.15 22.30 -8.26
CA THR A 18 13.53 22.59 -7.85
C THR A 18 13.73 22.32 -6.36
N ILE A 19 12.80 22.73 -5.50
CA ILE A 19 12.84 22.44 -4.06
C ILE A 19 12.81 20.94 -3.81
N CYS A 20 11.93 20.18 -4.49
CA CYS A 20 11.86 18.74 -4.33
C CYS A 20 13.16 18.06 -4.78
N VAL A 21 13.72 18.46 -5.93
CA VAL A 21 14.99 17.92 -6.44
C VAL A 21 16.14 18.24 -5.49
N VAL A 22 16.25 19.49 -5.03
CA VAL A 22 17.29 19.89 -4.06
C VAL A 22 17.14 19.12 -2.76
N PHE A 23 15.91 18.96 -2.25
CA PHE A 23 15.64 18.16 -1.06
C PHE A 23 16.09 16.71 -1.24
N VAL A 24 15.73 16.07 -2.37
CA VAL A 24 16.14 14.69 -2.69
C VAL A 24 17.65 14.58 -2.79
N VAL A 25 18.31 15.55 -3.44
CA VAL A 25 19.77 15.55 -3.58
C VAL A 25 20.43 15.65 -2.21
N ILE A 26 20.03 16.62 -1.37
CA ILE A 26 20.56 16.77 0.00
C ILE A 26 20.34 15.49 0.81
N ASP A 27 19.14 14.92 0.75
CA ASP A 27 18.80 13.68 1.46
C ASP A 27 19.59 12.47 0.95
N SER A 28 20.06 12.51 -0.29
CA SER A 28 20.77 11.41 -0.96
C SER A 28 22.28 11.63 -1.06
N LEU A 29 22.84 12.73 -0.51
CA LEU A 29 24.28 13.01 -0.56
C LEU A 29 25.11 11.93 0.14
N ASP A 30 24.54 11.28 1.17
CA ASP A 30 25.23 10.26 1.95
C ASP A 30 25.25 8.89 1.27
N GLU A 31 24.30 8.59 0.36
CA GLU A 31 24.22 7.31 -0.34
C GLU A 31 23.85 7.46 -1.82
N PRO A 32 24.83 7.39 -2.75
CA PRO A 32 24.60 7.62 -4.18
C PRO A 32 23.71 6.54 -4.83
N ILE A 33 23.54 5.38 -4.18
CA ILE A 33 22.60 4.34 -4.63
C ILE A 33 21.14 4.85 -4.63
N ARG A 34 20.81 5.82 -3.78
CA ARG A 34 19.46 6.41 -3.68
C ARG A 34 19.10 7.29 -4.87
N LEU A 35 20.10 7.85 -5.58
CA LEU A 35 19.88 8.56 -6.85
C LEU A 35 19.37 7.62 -7.95
N ALA A 36 19.69 6.32 -7.88
CA ALA A 36 19.23 5.34 -8.87
C ALA A 36 17.69 5.22 -8.90
N SER A 37 17.02 5.41 -7.75
CA SER A 37 15.55 5.41 -7.66
C SER A 37 14.91 6.58 -8.42
N GLY A 38 15.60 7.73 -8.51
CA GLY A 38 15.17 8.85 -9.35
C GLY A 38 15.20 8.52 -10.84
N GLY A 39 16.23 7.77 -11.28
CA GLY A 39 16.31 7.24 -12.65
C GLY A 39 15.17 6.28 -12.97
N GLY A 40 14.77 5.43 -12.02
CA GLY A 40 13.62 4.53 -12.17
C GLY A 40 12.31 5.29 -12.39
N LEU A 41 12.05 6.36 -11.64
CA LEU A 41 10.87 7.21 -11.82
C LEU A 41 10.80 7.82 -13.22
N ILE A 42 11.92 8.38 -13.71
CA ILE A 42 12.02 8.92 -15.07
C ILE A 42 11.81 7.80 -16.10
N GLY A 43 12.39 6.61 -15.87
CA GLY A 43 12.20 5.43 -16.70
C GLY A 43 10.73 5.03 -16.84
N PHE A 44 9.98 4.97 -15.75
CA PHE A 44 8.53 4.69 -15.80
C PHE A 44 7.74 5.74 -16.59
N LEU A 45 8.06 7.02 -16.42
CA LEU A 45 7.45 8.10 -17.21
C LEU A 45 7.78 7.98 -18.71
N LEU A 46 9.02 7.60 -19.06
CA LEU A 46 9.44 7.38 -20.44
C LEU A 46 8.75 6.19 -21.08
N ILE A 47 8.61 5.07 -20.36
CA ILE A 47 7.87 3.90 -20.84
C ILE A 47 6.41 4.28 -21.09
N GLY A 48 5.77 4.98 -20.13
CA GLY A 48 4.40 5.50 -20.31
C GLY A 48 4.27 6.42 -21.52
N TYR A 49 5.27 7.27 -21.76
CA TYR A 49 5.32 8.15 -22.92
C TYR A 49 5.47 7.39 -24.25
N ILE A 50 6.34 6.38 -24.32
CA ILE A 50 6.60 5.58 -25.54
C ILE A 50 5.35 4.79 -25.94
N PHE A 51 4.72 4.12 -24.98
CA PHE A 51 3.51 3.31 -25.19
C PHE A 51 2.22 4.13 -25.29
N SER A 52 2.27 5.46 -25.06
CA SER A 52 1.09 6.31 -25.19
C SER A 52 0.64 6.45 -26.65
N LYS A 53 -0.65 6.14 -26.88
CA LYS A 53 -1.30 6.24 -28.19
C LYS A 53 -1.41 7.68 -28.71
N HIS A 54 -1.55 8.66 -27.81
CA HIS A 54 -1.70 10.08 -28.16
C HIS A 54 -0.67 10.94 -27.42
N ARG A 55 0.61 10.81 -27.79
CA ARG A 55 1.76 11.46 -27.13
C ARG A 55 1.64 12.98 -27.02
N SER A 56 0.96 13.63 -27.96
CA SER A 56 0.79 15.09 -28.02
C SER A 56 -0.31 15.62 -27.07
N HIS A 57 -1.23 14.77 -26.61
CA HIS A 57 -2.36 15.16 -25.76
C HIS A 57 -2.14 14.86 -24.27
N ILE A 58 -0.91 14.58 -23.86
CA ILE A 58 -0.59 14.30 -22.46
C ILE A 58 -0.64 15.62 -21.66
N VAL A 59 -1.57 15.69 -20.71
CA VAL A 59 -1.72 16.83 -19.80
C VAL A 59 -0.69 16.72 -18.68
N TRP A 60 0.51 17.23 -18.94
CA TRP A 60 1.66 17.10 -18.02
C TRP A 60 1.43 17.64 -16.62
N ASN A 61 0.53 18.61 -16.44
CA ASN A 61 0.19 19.14 -15.11
C ASN A 61 -0.40 18.04 -14.20
N GLN A 62 -1.23 17.14 -14.75
CA GLN A 62 -1.85 16.06 -13.97
C GLN A 62 -0.81 15.00 -13.59
N VAL A 63 0.08 14.66 -14.54
CA VAL A 63 1.17 13.70 -14.31
C VAL A 63 2.14 14.21 -13.25
N LEU A 64 2.57 15.48 -13.36
CA LEU A 64 3.47 16.10 -12.39
C LEU A 64 2.83 16.24 -11.00
N TRP A 65 1.54 16.59 -10.92
CA TRP A 65 0.82 16.60 -9.65
C TRP A 65 0.73 15.21 -9.02
N GLY A 66 0.42 14.17 -9.80
CA GLY A 66 0.37 12.81 -9.30
C GLY A 66 1.72 12.35 -8.75
N VAL A 67 2.80 12.59 -9.48
CA VAL A 67 4.17 12.27 -9.04
C VAL A 67 4.55 13.06 -7.78
N LEU A 68 4.25 14.37 -7.76
CA LEU A 68 4.53 15.21 -6.60
C LEU A 68 3.74 14.76 -5.37
N LEU A 69 2.46 14.46 -5.51
CA LEU A 69 1.59 14.02 -4.43
C LEU A 69 2.04 12.66 -3.88
N GLN A 70 2.40 11.71 -4.76
CA GLN A 70 2.98 10.43 -4.34
C GLN A 70 4.30 10.63 -3.59
N PHE A 71 5.17 11.53 -4.07
CA PHE A 71 6.43 11.85 -3.41
C PHE A 71 6.22 12.50 -2.03
N LEU A 72 5.34 13.48 -1.93
CA LEU A 72 5.00 14.16 -0.67
C LEU A 72 4.37 13.20 0.35
N PHE A 73 3.48 12.31 -0.11
CA PHE A 73 2.89 11.28 0.74
C PHE A 73 3.93 10.28 1.24
N GLY A 74 4.85 9.86 0.37
CA GLY A 74 5.99 9.02 0.75
C GLY A 74 6.91 9.69 1.76
N LEU A 75 7.23 10.97 1.58
CA LEU A 75 8.04 11.75 2.52
C LEU A 75 7.33 11.88 3.88
N PHE A 76 6.03 12.16 3.86
CA PHE A 76 5.20 12.22 5.06
C PHE A 76 5.22 10.89 5.84
N ILE A 77 5.01 9.75 5.18
CA ILE A 77 4.97 8.46 5.87
C ILE A 77 6.36 7.93 6.25
N LEU A 78 7.36 8.06 5.38
CA LEU A 78 8.66 7.38 5.55
C LEU A 78 9.75 8.26 6.15
N ARG A 79 9.67 9.59 6.04
CA ARG A 79 10.71 10.50 6.56
C ARG A 79 10.24 11.21 7.83
N TRP A 80 8.98 11.64 7.87
CA TRP A 80 8.45 12.41 8.99
C TRP A 80 8.09 11.51 10.18
N SER A 81 8.57 11.85 11.38
CA SER A 81 8.39 11.04 12.60
C SER A 81 6.92 10.87 12.99
N PHE A 82 6.13 11.94 12.92
CA PHE A 82 4.70 11.88 13.19
C PHE A 82 3.95 11.02 12.15
N GLY A 83 4.33 11.09 10.87
CA GLY A 83 3.69 10.30 9.82
C GLY A 83 3.96 8.80 9.99
N LYS A 84 5.17 8.42 10.42
CA LYS A 84 5.50 7.05 10.83
C LYS A 84 4.60 6.55 11.96
N GLN A 85 4.47 7.33 13.04
CA GLN A 85 3.65 6.95 14.19
C GLN A 85 2.17 6.76 13.81
N VAL A 86 1.63 7.64 12.96
CA VAL A 86 0.27 7.51 12.44
C VAL A 86 0.12 6.23 11.63
N PHE A 87 1.06 5.96 10.71
CA PHE A 87 1.00 4.77 9.85
C PHE A 87 1.21 3.48 10.64
N GLU A 88 2.09 3.47 11.64
CA GLU A 88 2.29 2.36 12.57
C GLU A 88 1.02 2.07 13.38
N CYS A 89 0.35 3.12 13.89
CA CYS A 89 -0.93 2.97 14.60
C CYS A 89 -1.99 2.33 13.69
N ILE A 90 -2.13 2.80 12.45
CA ILE A 90 -3.05 2.20 11.47
C ILE A 90 -2.66 0.75 11.20
N GLY A 91 -1.38 0.46 10.99
CA GLY A 91 -0.85 -0.89 10.78
C GLY A 91 -1.19 -1.83 11.94
N GLN A 92 -1.08 -1.38 13.18
CA GLN A 92 -1.47 -2.15 14.36
C GLN A 92 -2.97 -2.46 14.38
N LYS A 93 -3.83 -1.50 13.98
CA LYS A 93 -5.28 -1.76 13.87
C LYS A 93 -5.60 -2.78 12.79
N VAL A 94 -4.92 -2.72 11.64
CA VAL A 94 -5.06 -3.73 10.59
C VAL A 94 -4.56 -5.10 11.08
N SER A 95 -3.45 -5.17 11.81
CA SER A 95 -2.96 -6.43 12.41
C SER A 95 -3.99 -7.03 13.36
N THR A 96 -4.55 -6.21 14.26
CA THR A 96 -5.59 -6.66 15.21
C THR A 96 -6.82 -7.20 14.45
N PHE A 97 -7.19 -6.55 13.35
CA PHE A 97 -8.29 -7.00 12.49
C PHE A 97 -7.99 -8.36 11.82
N LEU A 98 -6.75 -8.58 11.38
CA LEU A 98 -6.31 -9.87 10.83
C LEU A 98 -6.30 -10.97 11.90
N GLU A 99 -5.94 -10.66 13.14
CA GLU A 99 -5.97 -11.60 14.27
C GLU A 99 -7.39 -12.11 14.58
N PHE A 100 -8.40 -11.24 14.49
CA PHE A 100 -9.81 -11.67 14.58
C PHE A 100 -10.20 -12.62 13.45
N THR A 101 -9.69 -12.38 12.25
CA THR A 101 -9.94 -13.26 11.11
C THR A 101 -9.25 -14.62 11.28
N ASP A 102 -8.02 -14.63 11.79
CA ASP A 102 -7.26 -15.85 12.06
C ASP A 102 -7.99 -16.71 13.09
N SER A 103 -8.51 -16.09 14.16
CA SER A 103 -9.35 -16.75 15.17
C SER A 103 -10.61 -17.38 14.58
N GLY A 104 -11.33 -16.66 13.71
CA GLY A 104 -12.51 -17.18 13.03
C GLY A 104 -12.19 -18.30 12.04
N SER A 105 -11.06 -18.20 11.34
CA SER A 105 -10.60 -19.22 10.39
C SER A 105 -10.18 -20.49 11.10
N SER A 106 -9.48 -20.37 12.24
CA SER A 106 -9.13 -21.50 13.10
C SER A 106 -10.36 -22.19 13.69
N PHE A 107 -11.45 -21.46 13.95
CA PHE A 107 -12.71 -22.07 14.36
C PHE A 107 -13.34 -22.92 13.24
N VAL A 108 -13.34 -22.44 12.00
CA VAL A 108 -13.96 -23.12 10.85
C VAL A 108 -13.08 -24.29 10.32
N PHE A 109 -11.78 -24.08 10.23
CA PHE A 109 -10.85 -24.98 9.52
C PHE A 109 -9.79 -25.64 10.42
N GLY A 110 -9.72 -25.27 11.71
CA GLY A 110 -8.86 -25.92 12.70
C GLY A 110 -7.38 -25.98 12.29
N TYR A 111 -6.80 -27.17 12.36
CA TYR A 111 -5.37 -27.41 12.11
C TYR A 111 -4.92 -27.10 10.68
N LEU A 112 -5.85 -26.95 9.72
CA LEU A 112 -5.53 -26.59 8.33
C LEU A 112 -5.01 -25.15 8.19
N VAL A 113 -5.35 -24.28 9.15
CA VAL A 113 -4.93 -22.86 9.19
C VAL A 113 -3.59 -22.69 9.88
N SER A 114 -3.37 -23.42 10.98
CA SER A 114 -2.16 -23.31 11.78
C SER A 114 -1.01 -24.16 11.23
N GLY A 115 -1.29 -25.20 10.43
CA GLY A 115 -0.27 -26.14 9.98
C GLY A 115 0.40 -26.91 11.13
N LYS A 116 -0.17 -26.81 12.33
CA LYS A 116 0.37 -27.40 13.53
C LYS A 116 -0.50 -28.59 13.91
N LEU A 117 -0.20 -29.73 13.30
CA LEU A 117 -0.30 -31.00 14.02
C LEU A 117 0.95 -31.11 14.91
N GLU A 118 1.11 -30.18 15.85
CA GLU A 118 2.19 -30.19 16.82
C GLU A 118 1.76 -31.13 17.96
N GLY A 119 2.01 -32.41 17.75
CA GLY A 119 1.82 -33.45 18.73
C GLY A 119 3.01 -34.39 18.68
N THR A 120 4.06 -34.10 19.46
CA THR A 120 5.09 -35.09 19.76
C THR A 120 4.47 -36.07 20.76
N PHE A 121 3.97 -37.19 20.26
CA PHE A 121 3.59 -38.29 21.15
C PHE A 121 4.88 -38.95 21.67
N GLU A 122 5.36 -38.49 22.82
CA GLU A 122 6.41 -39.19 23.57
C GLU A 122 5.78 -40.41 24.28
N ASN A 123 6.49 -41.54 24.27
CA ASN A 123 6.09 -42.81 24.91
C ASN A 123 4.91 -43.56 24.28
N VAL A 124 4.78 -43.57 22.95
CA VAL A 124 3.88 -44.54 22.28
C VAL A 124 4.54 -45.92 22.30
N THR A 125 4.21 -46.73 23.30
CA THR A 125 4.67 -48.12 23.37
C THR A 125 3.85 -48.98 22.42
N VAL A 126 4.37 -49.22 21.22
CA VAL A 126 3.85 -50.24 20.31
C VAL A 126 4.82 -51.41 20.37
N LEU A 127 4.37 -52.56 20.87
CA LEU A 127 5.19 -53.77 21.02
C LEU A 127 6.43 -53.61 21.94
N GLY A 128 6.34 -52.81 23.00
CA GLY A 128 7.40 -52.74 24.02
C GLY A 128 8.66 -51.96 23.63
N GLU A 129 8.73 -51.40 22.42
CA GLU A 129 9.73 -50.40 22.02
C GLU A 129 9.11 -48.99 22.12
N SER A 130 9.81 -48.07 22.79
CA SER A 130 9.47 -46.64 22.78
C SER A 130 10.09 -45.99 21.55
N LYS A 131 9.26 -45.60 20.57
CA LYS A 131 9.69 -44.88 19.37
C LYS A 131 9.02 -43.53 19.34
N THR A 132 9.81 -42.47 19.18
CA THR A 132 9.31 -41.12 18.93
C THR A 132 8.72 -41.06 17.53
N LEU A 133 7.39 -40.99 17.42
CA LEU A 133 6.71 -40.79 16.14
C LEU A 133 6.80 -39.31 15.78
N HIS A 134 7.74 -38.95 14.90
CA HIS A 134 7.79 -37.62 14.31
C HIS A 134 6.72 -37.51 13.21
N ILE A 135 5.60 -36.87 13.52
CA ILE A 135 4.62 -36.49 12.51
C ILE A 135 5.19 -35.26 11.79
N PRO A 136 5.41 -35.32 10.46
CA PRO A 136 5.93 -34.16 9.73
C PRO A 136 4.97 -32.98 9.92
N THR A 137 5.49 -31.85 10.38
CA THR A 137 4.76 -30.59 10.44
C THR A 137 4.29 -30.23 9.03
N GLN A 138 2.99 -30.30 8.79
CA GLN A 138 2.41 -29.89 7.52
C GLN A 138 2.27 -28.38 7.50
N ALA A 139 2.92 -27.69 6.56
CA ALA A 139 2.78 -26.23 6.46
C ALA A 139 1.30 -25.83 6.36
N ALA A 140 0.94 -24.73 7.03
CA ALA A 140 -0.39 -24.14 6.94
C ALA A 140 -0.80 -24.00 5.48
N VAL A 141 -1.99 -24.48 5.14
CA VAL A 141 -2.46 -24.42 3.76
C VAL A 141 -2.85 -22.98 3.47
N PHE A 142 -2.12 -22.35 2.54
CA PHE A 142 -2.29 -20.94 2.19
C PHE A 142 -3.75 -20.56 1.95
N ALA A 143 -4.52 -21.42 1.29
CA ALA A 143 -5.93 -21.18 1.00
C ALA A 143 -6.77 -20.99 2.29
N PHE A 144 -6.58 -21.82 3.31
CA PHE A 144 -7.36 -21.75 4.55
C PHE A 144 -6.88 -20.64 5.50
N LYS A 145 -5.66 -20.12 5.32
CA LYS A 145 -5.15 -18.99 6.09
C LYS A 145 -5.48 -17.63 5.45
N THR A 146 -5.34 -17.52 4.13
CA THR A 146 -5.42 -16.22 3.44
C THR A 146 -6.81 -15.94 2.87
N MET A 147 -7.54 -16.94 2.37
CA MET A 147 -8.85 -16.71 1.74
C MET A 147 -9.91 -16.18 2.72
N PRO A 148 -10.01 -16.68 3.97
CA PRO A 148 -10.96 -16.14 4.93
C PRO A 148 -10.74 -14.66 5.24
N VAL A 149 -9.50 -14.18 5.21
CA VAL A 149 -9.17 -12.74 5.36
C VAL A 149 -9.88 -11.90 4.31
N VAL A 150 -9.87 -12.36 3.06
CA VAL A 150 -10.56 -11.67 1.95
C VAL A 150 -12.06 -11.68 2.17
N ILE A 151 -12.65 -12.82 2.54
CA ILE A 151 -14.11 -12.96 2.75
C ILE A 151 -14.57 -12.05 3.90
N PHE A 152 -13.84 -12.07 5.02
CA PHE A 152 -14.14 -11.23 6.18
C PHE A 152 -13.99 -9.73 5.86
N PHE A 153 -12.94 -9.36 5.13
CA PHE A 153 -12.75 -7.99 4.65
C PHE A 153 -13.88 -7.56 3.71
N SER A 154 -14.31 -8.40 2.76
CA SER A 154 -15.44 -8.11 1.87
C SER A 154 -16.76 -7.90 2.61
N PHE A 155 -17.04 -8.73 3.62
CA PHE A 155 -18.21 -8.54 4.48
C PHE A 155 -18.13 -7.22 5.26
N PHE A 156 -16.98 -6.91 5.87
CA PHE A 156 -16.76 -5.67 6.60
C PHE A 156 -16.94 -4.44 5.69
N VAL A 157 -16.32 -4.45 4.50
CA VAL A 157 -16.49 -3.38 3.51
C VAL A 157 -17.96 -3.26 3.08
N SER A 158 -18.68 -4.37 2.91
CA SER A 158 -20.11 -4.35 2.57
C SER A 158 -20.95 -3.68 3.66
N ILE A 159 -20.66 -3.95 4.93
CA ILE A 159 -21.26 -3.23 6.06
C ILE A 159 -20.95 -1.74 5.96
N LEU A 160 -19.70 -1.36 5.76
CA LEU A 160 -19.32 0.06 5.68
C LEU A 160 -20.00 0.79 4.50
N TYR A 161 -20.24 0.09 3.39
CA TYR A 161 -21.05 0.62 2.28
C TYR A 161 -22.52 0.76 2.66
N TYR A 162 -23.11 -0.22 3.36
CA TYR A 162 -24.49 -0.11 3.84
C TYR A 162 -24.67 1.10 4.78
N TYR A 163 -23.71 1.35 5.67
CA TYR A 163 -23.74 2.49 6.60
C TYR A 163 -23.34 3.84 5.98
N GLY A 164 -22.93 3.90 4.71
CA GLY A 164 -22.55 5.15 4.07
C GLY A 164 -21.09 5.61 4.34
N VAL A 165 -20.31 4.86 5.14
CA VAL A 165 -18.97 5.27 5.57
C VAL A 165 -17.99 5.23 4.39
N MET A 166 -18.05 4.19 3.56
CA MET A 166 -17.19 4.11 2.37
C MET A 166 -17.50 5.20 1.37
N GLN A 167 -18.77 5.59 1.23
CA GLN A 167 -19.18 6.68 0.36
C GLN A 167 -18.58 8.01 0.81
N ILE A 168 -18.62 8.30 2.12
CA ILE A 168 -17.99 9.51 2.69
C ILE A 168 -16.48 9.49 2.44
N LEU A 169 -15.83 8.34 2.66
CA LEU A 169 -14.39 8.19 2.44
C LEU A 169 -14.03 8.44 0.98
N VAL A 170 -14.67 7.73 0.06
CA VAL A 170 -14.40 7.81 -1.39
C VAL A 170 -14.65 9.23 -1.91
N VAL A 171 -15.78 9.87 -1.56
CA VAL A 171 -16.07 11.23 -2.02
C VAL A 171 -15.08 12.24 -1.45
N LYS A 172 -14.64 12.10 -0.19
CA LYS A 172 -13.64 13.01 0.40
C LYS A 172 -12.27 12.85 -0.24
N VAL A 173 -11.83 11.61 -0.47
CA VAL A 173 -10.55 11.33 -1.13
C VAL A 173 -10.60 11.79 -2.58
N GLY A 174 -11.68 11.52 -3.30
CA GLY A 174 -11.86 11.95 -4.68
C GLY A 174 -11.94 13.46 -4.81
N TRP A 175 -12.63 14.15 -3.89
CA TRP A 175 -12.61 15.61 -3.84
C TRP A 175 -11.20 16.18 -3.59
N PHE A 176 -10.42 15.56 -2.70
CA PHE A 176 -9.03 15.95 -2.46
C PHE A 176 -8.15 15.73 -3.70
N LEU A 177 -8.31 14.60 -4.39
CA LEU A 177 -7.56 14.27 -5.59
C LEU A 177 -7.95 15.17 -6.77
N GLN A 178 -9.25 15.43 -6.95
CA GLN A 178 -9.77 16.37 -7.94
C GLN A 178 -9.24 17.78 -7.72
N THR A 179 -9.20 18.24 -6.46
CA THR A 179 -8.73 19.58 -6.12
C THR A 179 -7.23 19.74 -6.38
N THR A 180 -6.44 18.69 -6.15
CA THR A 180 -4.98 18.73 -6.32
C THR A 180 -4.56 18.48 -7.77
N ILE A 181 -5.09 17.44 -8.43
CA ILE A 181 -4.67 17.02 -9.77
C ILE A 181 -5.46 17.75 -10.87
N GLY A 182 -6.71 18.16 -10.61
CA GLY A 182 -7.59 18.74 -11.62
C GLY A 182 -8.14 17.72 -12.62
N THR A 183 -8.16 16.44 -12.26
CA THR A 183 -8.89 15.37 -12.97
C THR A 183 -10.39 15.50 -12.73
N THR A 184 -11.22 14.81 -13.52
CA THR A 184 -12.67 14.88 -13.33
C THR A 184 -13.11 14.20 -12.04
N ALA A 185 -14.26 14.58 -11.49
CA ALA A 185 -14.82 13.99 -10.26
C ALA A 185 -15.11 12.47 -10.38
N CYS A 186 -15.29 11.96 -11.60
CA CYS A 186 -15.47 10.53 -11.84
C CYS A 186 -14.14 9.78 -11.97
N GLU A 187 -13.04 10.49 -12.27
CA GLU A 187 -11.67 9.94 -12.36
C GLU A 187 -10.90 10.06 -11.04
N SER A 188 -11.46 10.82 -10.08
CA SER A 188 -10.82 11.17 -8.79
C SER A 188 -11.55 10.50 -7.64
#